data_AF-A0A7X2HAW4-F1
#
_entry.id   AF-A0A7X2HAW4-F1
#
_cell.length_a   1.000
_cell.length_b   1.000
_cell.length_c   1.000
_cell.angle_alpha   90.00
_cell.angle_beta   90.00
_cell.angle_gamma   90.00
#
_symmetry.space_group_name_H-M   'P 1'
#
loop_
_entity.id
_entity.type
_entity.pdbx_description
1 polymer ?
#
loop_
_entity_poly.entity_id
_entity_poly.type
_entity_poly.pdbx_seq_one_letter_code
_entity_poly.pdbx_strand_id
1 'polypeptide(L)'
;MKDFSIIEVSEFVGDFFEKVRTRDYNGSSIEAATRCFYEYEPIMNDGITEKIIFTLYILDSMLKEDNRIYVGQYNLIFDAVEKVLGGGVELDLCVEEKEKVILLADKLKGQLSQMEITYDPKEQ
;
A
#
# COMPACT_ATOMS: atom_id res chain seq x y z
N MET A 1 19.97 -5.75 -1.49
CA MET A 1 19.11 -5.32 -0.38
C MET A 1 19.22 -6.35 0.73
N LYS A 2 19.38 -5.95 2.00
CA LYS A 2 19.45 -6.86 3.14
C LYS A 2 18.24 -6.56 4.03
N ASP A 3 17.53 -7.63 4.40
CA ASP A 3 16.89 -7.81 5.71
C ASP A 3 15.56 -7.08 6.00
N PHE A 4 14.55 -7.16 5.13
CA PHE A 4 13.15 -7.02 5.59
C PHE A 4 12.32 -8.19 5.09
N SER A 5 11.72 -8.92 6.01
CA SER A 5 10.63 -9.84 5.72
C SER A 5 9.34 -9.08 5.47
N ILE A 6 8.40 -9.71 4.77
CA ILE A 6 7.06 -9.14 4.58
C ILE A 6 6.36 -8.82 5.90
N ILE A 7 6.62 -9.62 6.94
CA ILE A 7 6.03 -9.42 8.26
C ILE A 7 6.52 -8.11 8.86
N GLU A 8 7.82 -7.84 8.78
CA GLU A 8 8.40 -6.58 9.25
C GLU A 8 7.83 -5.39 8.48
N VAL A 9 7.68 -5.49 7.15
CA VAL A 9 7.06 -4.42 6.36
C VAL A 9 5.61 -4.17 6.81
N SER A 10 4.83 -5.23 7.03
CA SER A 10 3.46 -5.12 7.52
C SER A 10 3.39 -4.40 8.88
N GLU A 11 4.28 -4.74 9.80
CA GLU A 11 4.33 -4.13 11.14
C GLU A 11 4.77 -2.67 11.07
N PHE A 12 5.86 -2.37 10.35
CA PHE A 12 6.37 -1.01 10.23
C PHE A 12 5.37 -0.06 9.56
N VAL A 13 4.77 -0.49 8.44
CA VAL A 13 3.77 0.31 7.72
C VAL A 13 2.54 0.51 8.58
N GLY A 14 2.03 -0.55 9.23
CA GLY A 14 0.84 -0.46 10.08
C GLY A 14 1.03 0.46 11.28
N ASP A 15 2.16 0.32 12.00
CA ASP A 15 2.50 1.16 13.15
C ASP A 15 2.69 2.63 12.76
N PHE A 16 3.39 2.89 11.66
CA PHE A 16 3.59 4.25 11.19
C PHE A 16 2.27 4.89 10.75
N PHE A 17 1.47 4.15 9.96
CA PHE A 17 0.15 4.58 9.49
C PHE A 17 -0.74 4.98 10.66
N GLU A 18 -0.86 4.14 11.69
CA GLU A 18 -1.74 4.43 12.82
C GLU A 18 -1.26 5.65 13.62
N LYS A 19 0.06 5.81 13.80
CA LYS A 19 0.64 7.00 14.44
C LYS A 19 0.31 8.27 13.68
N VAL A 20 0.52 8.31 12.36
CA VAL A 20 0.24 9.52 11.58
C VAL A 20 -1.26 9.80 11.47
N ARG A 21 -2.08 8.75 11.30
CA ARG A 21 -3.54 8.87 11.24
C ARG A 21 -4.10 9.51 12.50
N THR A 22 -3.72 9.01 13.67
CA THR A 22 -4.26 9.47 14.95
C THR A 22 -3.68 10.81 15.38
N ARG A 23 -2.36 11.00 15.23
CA ARG A 23 -1.66 12.18 15.76
C ARG A 23 -1.68 13.37 14.81
N ASP A 24 -1.51 13.14 13.51
CA ASP A 24 -1.19 14.19 12.54
C ASP A 24 -2.40 14.53 11.66
N TYR A 25 -3.34 13.60 11.46
CA TYR A 25 -4.48 13.74 10.54
C TYR A 25 -5.85 13.51 11.17
N ASN A 26 -5.97 13.53 12.50
CA ASN A 26 -7.24 13.45 13.25
C ASN A 26 -8.17 12.30 12.79
N GLY A 27 -7.61 11.13 12.46
CA GLY A 27 -8.35 9.95 12.02
C GLY A 27 -8.50 9.80 10.51
N SER A 28 -8.02 10.75 9.70
CA SER A 28 -8.13 10.69 8.24
C SER A 28 -7.18 9.63 7.64
N SER A 29 -7.75 8.49 7.24
CA SER A 29 -7.00 7.36 6.67
C SER A 29 -6.37 7.67 5.32
N ILE A 30 -7.07 8.43 4.47
CA ILE A 30 -6.61 8.79 3.12
C ILE A 30 -5.39 9.73 3.16
N GLU A 31 -5.36 10.68 4.10
CA GLU A 31 -4.23 11.59 4.30
C GLU A 31 -3.05 10.88 4.97
N ALA A 32 -3.33 9.98 5.93
CA ALA A 32 -2.33 9.11 6.52
C ALA A 32 -1.64 8.24 5.46
N ALA A 33 -2.40 7.65 4.52
CA ALA A 33 -1.86 6.89 3.41
C ALA A 33 -0.95 7.75 2.51
N THR A 34 -1.37 8.99 2.18
CA THR A 34 -0.51 9.94 1.45
C THR A 34 0.81 10.17 2.18
N ARG A 35 0.78 10.34 3.51
CA ARG A 35 2.01 10.52 4.29
C ARG A 35 2.89 9.28 4.26
N CYS A 36 2.31 8.07 4.33
CA CYS A 36 3.07 6.83 4.21
C CYS A 36 3.74 6.69 2.84
N PHE A 37 3.02 6.99 1.75
CA PHE A 37 3.61 6.96 0.40
C PHE A 37 4.79 7.92 0.28
N TYR A 38 4.68 9.12 0.85
CA TYR A 38 5.78 10.08 0.87
C TYR A 38 6.97 9.60 1.73
N GLU A 39 6.71 9.09 2.93
CA GLU A 39 7.76 8.65 3.86
C GLU A 39 8.55 7.46 3.30
N TYR A 40 7.87 6.53 2.65
CA TYR A 40 8.48 5.32 2.10
C TYR A 40 8.90 5.46 0.63
N GLU A 41 8.70 6.63 0.00
CA GLU A 41 9.12 6.88 -1.38
C GLU A 41 10.59 6.49 -1.65
N PRO A 42 11.58 6.81 -0.78
CA PRO A 42 12.97 6.40 -1.00
C PRO A 42 13.13 4.87 -1.11
N ILE A 43 12.47 4.12 -0.22
CA ILE A 43 12.52 2.65 -0.20
C ILE A 43 11.78 2.08 -1.42
N MET A 44 10.62 2.63 -1.75
CA MET A 44 9.83 2.23 -2.91
C MET A 44 10.56 2.51 -4.24
N ASN A 45 11.55 3.40 -4.24
CA ASN A 45 12.38 3.69 -5.40
C ASN A 45 13.64 2.80 -5.49
N ASP A 46 13.96 2.00 -4.46
CA ASP A 46 15.09 1.06 -4.49
C ASP A 46 14.82 -0.12 -5.44
N GLY A 47 13.55 -0.51 -5.61
CA GLY A 47 13.18 -1.59 -6.50
C GLY A 47 11.68 -1.84 -6.62
N ILE A 48 11.32 -2.68 -7.60
CA ILE A 48 9.93 -2.99 -7.92
C ILE A 48 9.25 -3.82 -6.82
N THR A 49 10.01 -4.69 -6.14
CA THR A 49 9.51 -5.56 -5.07
C THR A 49 9.05 -4.71 -3.89
N GLU A 50 9.89 -3.77 -3.49
CA GLU A 50 9.68 -2.83 -2.38
C GLU A 50 8.49 -1.94 -2.71
N LYS A 51 8.47 -1.37 -3.92
CA LYS A 51 7.35 -0.58 -4.41
C LYS A 51 6.03 -1.31 -4.26
N ILE A 52 5.96 -2.57 -4.71
CA ILE A 52 4.74 -3.37 -4.66
C ILE A 52 4.35 -3.66 -3.21
N ILE A 53 5.26 -4.20 -2.41
CA ILE A 53 4.95 -4.62 -1.03
C ILE A 53 4.47 -3.43 -0.20
N PHE A 54 5.21 -2.32 -0.18
CA PHE A 54 4.81 -1.14 0.59
C PHE A 54 3.48 -0.58 0.11
N THR A 55 3.26 -0.50 -1.21
CA THR A 55 1.97 -0.03 -1.76
C THR A 55 0.80 -0.87 -1.27
N LEU A 56 0.92 -2.20 -1.27
CA LEU A 56 -0.15 -3.09 -0.83
C LEU A 56 -0.42 -2.97 0.67
N TYR A 57 0.62 -2.88 1.52
CA TYR A 57 0.45 -2.75 2.96
C TYR A 57 -0.05 -1.37 3.42
N ILE A 58 0.30 -0.31 2.69
CA ILE A 58 -0.30 1.01 2.90
C ILE A 58 -1.80 0.94 2.63
N LEU A 59 -2.21 0.31 1.51
CA LEU A 59 -3.63 0.14 1.21
C LEU A 59 -4.35 -0.73 2.25
N ASP A 60 -3.76 -1.86 2.65
CA ASP A 60 -4.37 -2.76 3.65
C ASP A 60 -4.63 -2.04 4.97
N SER A 61 -3.72 -1.15 5.39
CA SER A 61 -3.90 -0.33 6.59
C SER A 61 -5.01 0.70 6.41
N MET A 62 -5.05 1.37 5.26
CA MET A 62 -6.08 2.38 4.95
C MET A 62 -7.49 1.79 4.91
N LEU A 63 -7.64 0.63 4.25
CA LEU A 63 -8.93 -0.04 4.03
C LEU A 63 -9.56 -0.64 5.28
N LYS A 64 -8.80 -0.83 6.37
CA LYS A 64 -9.36 -1.25 7.66
C LYS A 64 -10.23 -0.17 8.29
N GLU A 65 -9.99 1.08 7.93
CA GLU A 65 -10.53 2.24 8.64
C GLU A 65 -11.47 3.09 7.78
N ASP A 66 -11.23 3.16 6.47
CA ASP A 66 -11.97 4.02 5.53
C ASP A 66 -12.04 3.36 4.14
N ASN A 67 -13.09 3.63 3.37
CA ASN A 67 -13.26 3.13 2.01
C ASN A 67 -12.94 4.18 0.94
N ARG A 68 -12.48 5.37 1.33
CA ARG A 68 -12.12 6.47 0.41
C ARG A 68 -10.67 6.41 -0.03
N ILE A 69 -10.40 6.84 -1.26
CA ILE A 69 -9.06 6.86 -1.85
C ILE A 69 -8.89 8.00 -2.86
N TYR A 70 -7.69 8.57 -2.95
CA TYR A 70 -7.39 9.57 -3.96
C TYR A 70 -7.15 8.90 -5.31
N VAL A 71 -7.54 9.55 -6.41
CA VAL A 71 -7.32 9.04 -7.78
C VAL A 71 -5.86 8.61 -8.00
N GLY A 72 -4.89 9.42 -7.58
CA GLY A 72 -3.46 9.10 -7.71
C GLY A 72 -3.05 7.83 -6.95
N GLN A 73 -3.54 7.67 -5.71
CA GLN A 73 -3.30 6.48 -4.91
C GLN A 73 -3.94 5.24 -5.54
N TYR A 74 -5.18 5.37 -6.01
CA TYR A 74 -5.91 4.28 -6.67
C TYR A 74 -5.13 3.73 -7.86
N ASN A 75 -4.61 4.61 -8.72
CA ASN A 75 -3.84 4.21 -9.89
C ASN A 75 -2.55 3.45 -9.52
N LEU A 76 -1.82 3.93 -8.50
CA LEU A 76 -0.62 3.25 -8.01
C LEU A 76 -0.93 1.85 -7.50
N ILE A 77 -2.04 1.71 -6.76
CA ILE A 77 -2.38 0.42 -6.15
C ILE A 77 -2.97 -0.54 -7.18
N PHE A 78 -3.80 -0.05 -8.10
CA PHE A 78 -4.31 -0.85 -9.20
C PHE A 78 -3.15 -1.44 -10.03
N ASP A 79 -2.15 -0.63 -10.37
CA ASP A 79 -0.94 -1.10 -11.06
C ASP A 79 -0.17 -2.14 -10.24
N ALA A 80 0.01 -1.94 -8.93
CA ALA A 80 0.68 -2.90 -8.06
C ALA A 80 -0.06 -4.24 -7.98
N VAL A 81 -1.39 -4.21 -7.83
CA VAL A 81 -2.25 -5.41 -7.80
C VAL A 81 -2.20 -6.17 -9.11
N GLU A 82 -2.33 -5.48 -10.25
CA GLU A 82 -2.27 -6.12 -11.56
C GLU A 82 -0.89 -6.72 -11.86
N LYS A 83 0.19 -6.09 -11.41
CA LYS A 83 1.55 -6.65 -11.55
C LYS A 83 1.73 -7.95 -10.80
N VAL A 84 1.22 -8.02 -9.56
CA VAL A 84 1.30 -9.24 -8.74
C VAL A 84 0.44 -10.35 -9.33
N LEU A 85 -0.84 -10.07 -9.60
CA LEU A 85 -1.80 -11.10 -10.02
C LEU A 85 -1.65 -11.49 -11.49
N GLY A 86 -1.17 -10.58 -12.34
CA GLY A 86 -0.87 -10.84 -13.74
C GLY A 86 0.45 -11.58 -13.97
N GLY A 87 1.26 -11.77 -12.92
CA GLY A 87 2.59 -12.39 -13.04
C GLY A 87 3.58 -11.57 -13.87
N GLY A 88 3.31 -10.28 -14.06
CA GLY A 88 4.11 -9.39 -14.90
C GLY A 88 5.43 -8.93 -14.26
N VAL A 89 5.66 -9.29 -12.99
CA VAL A 89 6.85 -8.92 -12.22
C VAL A 89 7.35 -10.12 -11.44
N GLU A 90 8.66 -10.34 -11.49
CA GLU A 90 9.34 -11.28 -10.60
C GLU A 90 9.70 -10.58 -9.28
N LEU A 91 9.05 -10.99 -8.20
CA LEU A 91 9.33 -10.48 -6.86
C LEU A 91 10.58 -11.16 -6.28
N ASP A 92 11.48 -10.39 -5.69
CA ASP A 92 12.67 -10.89 -4.99
C ASP A 92 12.31 -11.32 -3.56
N LEU A 93 11.58 -12.42 -3.46
CA LEU A 93 10.99 -12.96 -2.22
C LEU A 93 11.08 -14.48 -2.19
N CYS A 94 11.07 -15.06 -0.99
CA CYS A 94 10.92 -16.51 -0.87
C CYS A 94 9.50 -16.95 -1.28
N VAL A 95 9.32 -18.26 -1.52
CA VAL A 95 8.03 -18.81 -2.00
C VAL A 95 6.88 -18.49 -1.05
N GLU A 96 7.08 -18.68 0.25
CA GLU A 96 6.07 -18.41 1.29
C GLU A 96 5.68 -16.93 1.34
N GLU A 97 6.63 -16.03 1.13
CA GLU A 97 6.39 -14.59 1.07
C GLU A 97 5.64 -14.19 -0.19
N LYS A 98 6.01 -14.75 -1.35
CA LYS A 98 5.27 -14.53 -2.60
C LYS A 98 3.81 -14.91 -2.47
N GLU A 99 3.52 -16.07 -1.86
CA GLU A 99 2.15 -16.51 -1.61
C GLU A 99 1.37 -15.51 -0.74
N LYS A 100 1.99 -14.96 0.30
CA LYS A 100 1.38 -13.91 1.14
C LYS A 100 1.06 -12.64 0.35
N VAL A 101 1.98 -12.18 -0.49
CA VAL A 101 1.75 -11.00 -1.35
C VAL A 101 0.61 -11.24 -2.33
N ILE A 102 0.56 -12.42 -2.95
CA ILE A 102 -0.49 -12.80 -3.90
C ILE A 102 -1.86 -12.80 -3.21
N LEU A 103 -1.97 -13.44 -2.03
CA LEU A 103 -3.20 -13.46 -1.25
C LEU A 103 -3.65 -12.05 -0.82
N LEU A 104 -2.69 -11.20 -0.44
CA LEU A 104 -2.99 -9.81 -0.11
C LEU A 104 -3.48 -9.03 -1.33
N ALA A 105 -2.81 -9.16 -2.48
CA ALA A 105 -3.21 -8.48 -3.71
C ALA A 105 -4.61 -8.92 -4.17
N ASP A 106 -4.94 -10.21 -4.07
CA ASP A 106 -6.27 -10.73 -4.41
C ASP A 106 -7.36 -10.19 -3.48
N LYS A 107 -7.10 -10.17 -2.16
CA LYS A 107 -7.98 -9.53 -1.17
C LYS A 107 -8.23 -8.06 -1.53
N LEU A 108 -7.16 -7.30 -1.78
CA LEU A 108 -7.25 -5.86 -2.06
C LEU A 108 -7.96 -5.59 -3.39
N LYS A 109 -7.76 -6.43 -4.42
CA LYS A 109 -8.48 -6.34 -5.69
C LYS A 109 -9.99 -6.40 -5.50
N GLY A 110 -10.48 -7.30 -4.65
CA GLY A 110 -11.90 -7.39 -4.31
C GLY A 110 -12.45 -6.10 -3.71
N GLN A 111 -11.66 -5.45 -2.83
CA GLN A 111 -12.06 -4.23 -2.12
C GLN A 111 -11.97 -2.97 -3.00
N LEU A 112 -11.00 -2.89 -3.92
CA LEU A 112 -10.82 -1.74 -4.82
C LEU A 112 -12.09 -1.38 -5.61
N SER A 113 -12.88 -2.39 -5.99
CA SER A 113 -14.15 -2.19 -6.74
C SER A 113 -15.25 -1.46 -5.96
N GLN A 114 -15.12 -1.39 -4.63
CA GLN A 114 -16.12 -0.85 -3.71
C GLN A 114 -15.69 0.49 -3.09
N MET A 115 -14.55 1.03 -3.52
CA MET A 115 -13.98 2.24 -2.96
C MET A 115 -14.65 3.51 -3.50
N GLU A 116 -14.75 4.51 -2.65
CA GLU A 116 -15.16 5.85 -3.06
C GLU A 116 -13.92 6.64 -3.50
N ILE A 117 -13.81 6.88 -4.81
CA ILE A 117 -12.68 7.60 -5.39
C ILE A 117 -12.96 9.10 -5.32
N THR A 118 -12.01 9.86 -4.76
CA THR A 118 -12.07 11.32 -4.64
C THR A 118 -10.81 11.98 -5.20
N TYR A 119 -10.88 13.29 -5.43
CA TYR A 119 -9.74 14.09 -5.88
C TYR A 119 -8.99 14.67 -4.67
N ASP A 120 -7.66 14.79 -4.78
CA ASP A 120 -6.88 15.51 -3.76
C ASP A 120 -7.32 16.99 -3.77
N PRO A 121 -7.75 17.55 -2.63
CA PRO A 121 -8.12 18.96 -2.53
C PRO A 121 -7.01 19.93 -2.97
N LYS A 122 -5.75 19.49 -2.97
CA LYS A 122 -4.58 20.29 -3.36
C LYS A 122 -4.28 20.25 -4.87
N GLU A 123 -4.93 19.37 -5.62
CA GLU A 123 -4.85 19.31 -7.07
C GLU A 123 -6.01 20.08 -7.77
N GLN A 124 -6.85 20.78 -6.99
CA GLN A 124 -7.88 21.72 -7.47
C GLN A 124 -7.36 23.16 -7.50
#